data_AF-A0A196PFL3-F1
#
_entry.id   AF-A0A196PFL3-F1
#
_cell.length_a   1.000
_cell.length_b   1.000
_cell.length_c   1.000
_cell.angle_alpha   90.00
_cell.angle_beta   90.00
_cell.angle_gamma   90.00
#
_symmetry.space_group_name_H-M   'P 1'
#
loop_
_entity.id
_entity.type
_entity.pdbx_description
1 polymer ?
#
loop_
_entity_poly.entity_id
_entity_poly.type
_entity_poly.pdbx_seq_one_letter_code
_entity_poly.pdbx_strand_id
1 'polypeptide(L)'
;MFTPEGYWSWDEICCAACDWTQDLALATRFPSFVRAAEDWSSYEIDQFIHQKLLNEGFAENLGEINFALQVCELWVLANFLDTFDAVLCSPSGRTMRCPAPIKAHGDALDWWSWPLAAKKFGISESSGYLEYFRNGNFKIADAKNRFCSIDYVTGQIKLKPHSVQLFHQSSFGHGPSDNDVKKFIEEQVRPFIGWSICWNPNDIPESNSEIYSEIGFQDIDWNTLEVSIRTSKTAKETPHQSVMDCLLSAYPNGKGKATWETVELKVGYSRRSIVRALKQNDLWEDWAVGGQN
;
A
#
# COMPACT_ATOMS: atom_id res chain seq x y z
N MET A 1 15.82 -1.87 14.40
CA MET A 1 14.38 -2.04 14.15
C MET A 1 13.86 -3.06 15.16
N PHE A 2 12.69 -2.83 15.76
CA PHE A 2 12.13 -3.77 16.74
C PHE A 2 11.15 -4.69 16.02
N THR A 3 11.57 -5.90 15.68
CA THR A 3 10.74 -6.88 14.99
C THR A 3 10.77 -8.17 15.81
N PRO A 4 9.61 -8.73 16.21
CA PRO A 4 9.58 -10.01 16.89
C PRO A 4 10.19 -11.12 16.01
N GLU A 5 10.74 -12.16 16.64
CA GLU A 5 11.28 -13.29 15.89
C GLU A 5 10.20 -13.92 15.00
N GLY A 6 10.56 -14.19 13.75
CA GLY A 6 9.65 -14.75 12.74
C GLY A 6 8.71 -13.74 12.09
N TYR A 7 8.69 -12.46 12.49
CA TYR A 7 7.90 -11.43 11.82
C TYR A 7 8.67 -10.82 10.65
N TRP A 8 7.97 -10.38 9.62
CA TRP A 8 8.54 -9.58 8.55
C TRP A 8 8.73 -8.15 9.05
N SER A 9 9.95 -7.66 8.91
CA SER A 9 10.35 -6.31 9.22
C SER A 9 9.95 -5.32 8.12
N TRP A 10 9.96 -4.03 8.45
CA TRP A 10 9.74 -2.97 7.47
C TRP A 10 10.75 -3.01 6.31
N ASP A 11 12.01 -3.32 6.60
CA ASP A 11 13.08 -3.38 5.59
C ASP A 11 12.84 -4.54 4.61
N GLU A 12 12.48 -5.72 5.12
CA GLU A 12 12.13 -6.89 4.30
C GLU A 12 10.93 -6.58 3.38
N ILE A 13 9.90 -5.91 3.88
CA ILE A 13 8.75 -5.50 3.07
C ILE A 13 9.12 -4.42 2.04
N CYS A 14 10.02 -3.48 2.37
CA CYS A 14 10.51 -2.50 1.39
C CYS A 14 11.30 -3.18 0.28
N CYS A 15 12.15 -4.16 0.60
CA CYS A 15 12.87 -4.95 -0.40
C CYS A 15 11.91 -5.77 -1.27
N ALA A 16 10.95 -6.47 -0.64
CA ALA A 16 9.95 -7.25 -1.35
C ALA A 16 9.11 -6.38 -2.30
N ALA A 17 8.76 -5.16 -1.90
CA ALA A 17 8.02 -4.23 -2.76
C ALA A 17 8.77 -3.84 -4.04
N CYS A 18 10.11 -3.84 -4.03
CA CYS A 18 10.91 -3.66 -5.24
C CYS A 18 10.73 -4.85 -6.20
N ASP A 19 10.85 -6.07 -5.69
CA ASP A 19 10.68 -7.30 -6.50
C ASP A 19 9.25 -7.42 -7.02
N TRP A 20 8.25 -7.18 -6.17
CA TRP A 20 6.84 -7.14 -6.55
C TRP A 20 6.57 -6.11 -7.65
N THR A 21 7.24 -4.95 -7.63
CA THR A 21 7.10 -3.93 -8.67
C THR A 21 7.62 -4.43 -10.02
N GLN A 22 8.73 -5.18 -10.02
CA GLN A 22 9.29 -5.78 -11.24
C GLN A 22 8.34 -6.83 -11.81
N ASP A 23 7.83 -7.73 -10.97
CA ASP A 23 6.87 -8.77 -11.35
C ASP A 23 5.60 -8.16 -11.94
N LEU A 24 5.03 -7.17 -11.26
CA LEU A 24 3.84 -6.46 -11.74
C LEU A 24 4.12 -5.72 -13.05
N ALA A 25 5.28 -5.09 -13.22
CA ALA A 25 5.65 -4.43 -14.47
C ALA A 25 5.75 -5.42 -15.63
N LEU A 26 6.38 -6.57 -15.42
CA LEU A 26 6.44 -7.64 -16.42
C LEU A 26 5.04 -8.17 -16.75
N ALA A 27 4.25 -8.53 -15.75
CA ALA A 27 2.92 -9.10 -15.96
C ALA A 27 1.94 -8.13 -16.64
N THR A 28 1.96 -6.86 -16.23
CA THR A 28 0.97 -5.87 -16.70
C THR A 28 1.36 -5.24 -18.03
N ARG A 29 2.65 -5.03 -18.29
CA ARG A 29 3.12 -4.24 -19.43
C ARG A 29 3.91 -5.06 -20.45
N PHE A 30 4.61 -6.10 -20.00
CA PHE A 30 5.45 -6.95 -20.85
C PHE A 30 5.12 -8.44 -20.72
N PRO A 31 3.84 -8.86 -20.76
CA PRO A 31 3.43 -10.23 -20.40
C PRO A 31 4.09 -11.30 -21.28
N SER A 32 4.45 -10.97 -22.52
CA SER A 32 5.15 -11.89 -23.44
C SER A 32 6.57 -12.25 -22.99
N PHE A 33 7.15 -11.52 -22.04
CA PHE A 33 8.50 -11.71 -21.53
C PHE A 33 8.56 -12.38 -20.16
N VAL A 34 7.43 -12.61 -19.50
CA VAL A 34 7.39 -13.24 -18.16
C VAL A 34 8.14 -14.57 -18.17
N ARG A 35 7.87 -15.45 -19.15
CA ARG A 35 8.58 -16.74 -19.28
C ARG A 35 10.07 -16.59 -19.59
N ALA A 36 10.45 -15.56 -20.33
CA ALA A 36 11.86 -15.33 -20.64
C ALA A 36 12.62 -14.82 -19.41
N ALA A 37 11.92 -14.12 -18.52
CA ALA A 37 12.47 -13.53 -17.31
C ALA A 37 12.61 -14.52 -16.13
N GLU A 38 12.09 -15.75 -16.24
CA GLU A 38 12.16 -16.76 -15.18
C GLU A 38 13.59 -17.05 -14.71
N ASP A 39 14.56 -17.06 -15.63
CA ASP A 39 15.97 -17.31 -15.35
C ASP A 39 16.79 -16.02 -15.13
N TRP A 40 16.15 -14.85 -15.21
CA TRP A 40 16.84 -13.57 -15.09
C TRP A 40 17.03 -13.21 -13.61
N SER A 41 18.18 -12.61 -13.31
CA SER A 41 18.37 -11.93 -12.04
C SER A 41 17.49 -10.67 -11.95
N SER A 42 17.19 -10.23 -10.73
CA SER A 42 16.48 -8.96 -10.48
C SER A 42 17.12 -7.77 -11.22
N TYR A 43 18.46 -7.74 -11.31
CA TYR A 43 19.18 -6.73 -12.09
C TYR A 43 18.90 -6.80 -13.60
N GLU A 44 18.85 -8.01 -14.18
CA GLU A 44 18.55 -8.19 -15.60
C GLU A 44 17.11 -7.81 -15.93
N ILE A 45 16.16 -8.16 -15.05
CA ILE A 45 14.75 -7.75 -15.15
C ILE A 45 14.64 -6.23 -15.10
N ASP A 46 15.31 -5.60 -14.13
CA ASP A 46 15.32 -4.15 -13.97
C ASP A 46 15.85 -3.43 -15.22
N GLN A 47 17.02 -3.86 -15.74
CA GLN A 47 17.59 -3.29 -16.97
C GLN A 47 16.68 -3.47 -18.18
N PHE A 48 16.02 -4.63 -18.29
CA PHE A 48 15.05 -4.89 -19.35
C PHE A 48 13.86 -3.94 -19.27
N ILE A 49 13.24 -3.80 -18.09
CA ILE A 49 12.10 -2.90 -17.86
C ILE A 49 12.50 -1.46 -18.21
N HIS A 50 13.65 -1.00 -17.72
CA HIS A 50 14.17 0.34 -18.01
C HIS A 50 14.28 0.61 -19.50
N GLN A 51 14.94 -0.30 -20.23
CA GLN A 51 15.17 -0.15 -21.66
C GLN A 51 13.85 -0.19 -22.45
N LYS A 52 12.92 -1.07 -22.08
CA LYS A 52 11.61 -1.19 -22.75
C LYS A 52 10.76 0.06 -22.54
N LEU A 53 10.63 0.52 -21.30
CA LEU A 53 9.87 1.73 -21.01
C LEU A 53 10.45 2.97 -21.71
N LEU A 54 11.79 3.09 -21.78
CA LEU A 54 12.43 4.16 -22.53
C LEU A 54 12.12 4.06 -24.03
N ASN A 55 12.22 2.87 -24.61
CA ASN A 55 11.95 2.65 -26.04
C ASN A 55 10.47 2.91 -26.41
N GLU A 56 9.54 2.67 -25.49
CA GLU A 56 8.12 3.01 -25.66
C GLU A 56 7.82 4.51 -25.49
N GLY A 57 8.80 5.30 -25.06
CA GLY A 57 8.60 6.72 -24.74
C GLY A 57 7.76 6.95 -23.48
N PHE A 58 7.78 5.99 -22.53
CA PHE A 58 7.07 6.12 -21.26
C PHE A 58 7.57 7.30 -20.42
N ALA A 59 8.87 7.62 -20.50
CA ALA A 59 9.47 8.84 -19.99
C ALA A 59 10.58 9.33 -20.93
N GLU A 60 11.11 10.54 -20.70
CA GLU A 60 12.02 11.19 -21.67
C GLU A 60 13.46 10.67 -21.59
N ASN A 61 13.88 10.14 -20.44
CA ASN A 61 15.23 9.65 -20.22
C ASN A 61 15.27 8.60 -19.09
N LEU A 62 16.40 7.90 -18.95
CA LEU A 62 16.59 6.87 -17.92
C LEU A 62 16.40 7.38 -16.49
N GLY A 63 16.73 8.65 -16.21
CA GLY A 63 16.54 9.24 -14.89
C GLY A 63 15.06 9.34 -14.51
N GLU A 64 14.21 9.74 -15.45
CA GLU A 64 12.76 9.75 -15.25
C GLU A 64 12.17 8.35 -15.17
N ILE A 65 12.70 7.38 -15.93
CA ILE A 65 12.26 5.98 -15.82
C ILE A 65 12.57 5.43 -14.43
N ASN A 66 13.79 5.61 -13.95
CA ASN A 66 14.19 5.19 -12.61
C ASN A 66 13.31 5.87 -11.54
N PHE A 67 13.06 7.17 -11.66
CA PHE A 67 12.15 7.87 -10.75
C PHE A 67 10.71 7.32 -10.82
N ALA A 68 10.19 7.04 -12.02
CA ALA A 68 8.86 6.49 -12.21
C ALA A 68 8.71 5.09 -11.57
N LEU A 69 9.70 4.21 -11.76
CA LEU A 69 9.70 2.88 -11.17
C LEU A 69 9.75 2.95 -9.64
N GLN A 70 10.55 3.86 -9.08
CA GLN A 70 10.57 4.09 -7.64
C GLN A 70 9.25 4.63 -7.08
N VAL A 71 8.48 5.39 -7.88
CA VAL A 71 7.12 5.80 -7.52
C VAL A 71 6.17 4.60 -7.57
N CYS A 72 6.37 3.67 -8.50
CA CYS A 72 5.63 2.41 -8.56
C CYS A 72 5.92 1.52 -7.34
N GLU A 73 7.19 1.42 -6.90
CA GLU A 73 7.56 0.74 -5.65
C GLU A 73 6.82 1.32 -4.45
N LEU A 74 6.78 2.65 -4.36
CA LEU A 74 6.09 3.34 -3.28
C LEU A 74 4.57 3.11 -3.34
N TRP A 75 4.01 3.04 -4.54
CA TRP A 75 2.61 2.67 -4.76
C TRP A 75 2.34 1.23 -4.27
N VAL A 76 3.18 0.25 -4.65
CA VAL A 76 3.05 -1.15 -4.21
C VAL A 76 3.11 -1.23 -2.69
N LEU A 77 4.10 -0.57 -2.08
CA LEU A 77 4.26 -0.54 -0.62
C LEU A 77 3.05 0.08 0.09
N ALA A 78 2.53 1.21 -0.41
CA ALA A 78 1.34 1.86 0.16
C ALA A 78 0.08 0.98 0.04
N ASN A 79 -0.09 0.29 -1.10
CA ASN A 79 -1.21 -0.62 -1.31
C ASN A 79 -1.07 -1.89 -0.46
N PHE A 80 0.14 -2.43 -0.30
CA PHE A 80 0.44 -3.53 0.61
C PHE A 80 0.09 -3.16 2.06
N LEU A 81 0.53 -1.98 2.52
CA LEU A 81 0.19 -1.45 3.83
C LEU A 81 -1.31 -1.31 4.06
N ASP A 82 -2.08 -0.90 3.05
CA ASP A 82 -3.53 -0.73 3.13
C ASP A 82 -4.28 -2.08 3.11
N THR A 83 -3.76 -3.06 2.37
CA THR A 83 -4.38 -4.38 2.20
C THR A 83 -4.08 -5.34 3.36
N PHE A 84 -2.82 -5.43 3.80
CA PHE A 84 -2.38 -6.42 4.78
C PHE A 84 -2.26 -5.83 6.19
N ASP A 85 -2.66 -6.63 7.17
CA ASP A 85 -2.69 -6.20 8.56
C ASP A 85 -1.28 -6.10 9.14
N ALA A 86 -0.83 -4.86 9.33
CA ALA A 86 0.41 -4.59 10.01
C ALA A 86 0.24 -4.63 11.54
N VAL A 87 1.34 -4.91 12.22
CA VAL A 87 1.48 -4.96 13.67
C VAL A 87 2.49 -3.90 14.09
N LEU A 88 2.24 -3.24 15.21
CA LEU A 88 3.22 -2.41 15.89
C LEU A 88 3.93 -3.23 16.95
N CYS A 89 5.26 -3.17 16.94
CA CYS A 89 6.12 -3.77 17.95
C CYS A 89 6.80 -2.69 18.79
N SER A 90 6.58 -2.76 20.10
CA SER A 90 7.22 -1.88 21.07
C SER A 90 8.70 -2.23 21.25
N PRO A 91 9.53 -1.31 21.74
CA PRO A 91 10.92 -1.61 22.15
C PRO A 91 11.04 -2.75 23.18
N SER A 92 9.95 -3.05 23.91
CA SER A 92 9.88 -4.12 24.90
C SER A 92 9.41 -5.48 24.34
N GLY A 93 9.16 -5.56 23.03
CA GLY A 93 8.70 -6.79 22.35
C GLY A 93 7.20 -7.05 22.41
N ARG A 94 6.41 -6.18 23.04
CA ARG A 94 4.93 -6.24 22.96
C ARG A 94 4.46 -5.88 21.56
N THR A 95 3.47 -6.61 21.06
CA THR A 95 2.85 -6.41 19.77
C THR A 95 1.39 -5.97 19.91
N MET A 96 0.90 -5.20 18.94
CA MET A 96 -0.53 -4.91 18.79
C MET A 96 -0.84 -4.61 17.32
N ARG A 97 -2.11 -4.74 16.93
CA ARG A 97 -2.56 -4.36 15.59
C ARG A 97 -2.26 -2.87 15.31
N CYS A 98 -1.77 -2.57 14.13
CA CYS A 98 -1.44 -1.21 13.71
C CYS A 98 -2.72 -0.46 13.28
N PRO A 99 -3.06 0.68 13.94
CA PRO A 99 -4.14 1.53 13.49
C PRO A 99 -3.96 1.95 12.02
N ALA A 100 -5.04 1.83 11.22
CA ALA A 100 -4.99 2.11 9.79
C ALA A 100 -4.38 3.48 9.42
N PRO A 101 -4.68 4.59 10.12
CA PRO A 101 -4.08 5.89 9.82
C PRO A 101 -2.56 5.96 9.97
N ILE A 102 -1.96 5.14 10.84
CA ILE A 102 -0.50 5.13 11.00
C ILE A 102 0.19 4.71 9.70
N LYS A 103 -0.46 3.80 8.96
CA LYS A 103 0.00 3.25 7.68
C LYS A 103 -0.16 4.22 6.51
N ALA A 104 -0.84 5.35 6.70
CA ALA A 104 -1.22 6.25 5.62
C ALA A 104 -0.03 6.95 4.95
N HIS A 105 -0.11 7.11 3.63
CA HIS A 105 0.78 7.96 2.85
C HIS A 105 0.11 9.33 2.62
N GLY A 106 0.86 10.42 2.80
CA GLY A 106 0.32 11.78 2.68
C GLY A 106 -0.20 12.14 1.30
N ASP A 107 0.32 11.51 0.24
CA ASP A 107 -0.15 11.72 -1.14
C ASP A 107 -1.30 10.78 -1.55
N ALA A 108 -1.88 10.03 -0.61
CA ALA A 108 -2.97 9.09 -0.85
C ALA A 108 -2.68 8.13 -2.03
N LEU A 109 -1.49 7.50 -2.03
CA LEU A 109 -1.05 6.58 -3.09
C LEU A 109 -1.95 5.35 -3.20
N ASP A 110 -2.63 5.00 -2.11
CA ASP A 110 -3.71 4.03 -2.11
C ASP A 110 -4.89 4.48 -3.00
N TRP A 111 -5.09 5.76 -3.33
CA TRP A 111 -6.14 6.16 -4.27
C TRP A 111 -5.70 6.22 -5.73
N TRP A 112 -4.41 6.07 -5.97
CA TRP A 112 -3.88 6.16 -7.32
C TRP A 112 -4.15 4.88 -8.09
N SER A 113 -4.39 5.05 -9.40
CA SER A 113 -4.25 3.94 -10.34
C SER A 113 -2.80 3.46 -10.41
N TRP A 114 -2.58 2.20 -10.79
CA TRP A 114 -1.23 1.68 -11.04
C TRP A 114 -0.47 2.58 -12.03
N PRO A 115 0.67 3.21 -11.66
CA PRO A 115 1.27 4.23 -12.51
C PRO A 115 1.75 3.73 -13.88
N LEU A 116 2.16 2.45 -13.99
CA LEU A 116 2.54 1.88 -15.29
C LEU A 116 1.34 1.51 -16.18
N ALA A 117 0.09 1.64 -15.71
CA ALA A 117 -1.08 1.48 -16.57
C ALA A 117 -1.24 2.68 -17.53
N ALA A 118 -0.70 3.85 -17.19
CA ALA A 118 -0.73 5.02 -18.05
C ALA A 118 0.20 4.87 -19.26
N LYS A 119 -0.16 5.48 -20.40
CA LYS A 119 0.69 5.43 -21.60
C LYS A 119 2.06 6.08 -21.39
N LYS A 120 2.11 7.17 -20.62
CA LYS A 120 3.31 7.93 -20.26
C LYS A 120 3.29 8.24 -18.76
N PHE A 121 4.45 8.23 -18.12
CA PHE A 121 4.59 8.68 -16.74
C PHE A 121 4.32 10.20 -16.64
N GLY A 122 3.85 10.66 -15.48
CA GLY A 122 3.51 12.06 -15.25
C GLY A 122 2.18 12.48 -15.87
N ILE A 123 1.29 11.53 -16.16
CA ILE A 123 -0.11 11.80 -16.50
C ILE A 123 -0.97 11.55 -15.25
N SER A 124 -2.05 12.32 -15.12
CA SER A 124 -3.04 12.18 -14.04
C SER A 124 -2.42 12.36 -12.63
N GLU A 125 -2.55 11.39 -11.73
CA GLU A 125 -2.13 11.48 -10.33
C GLU A 125 -0.61 11.69 -10.18
N SER A 126 0.18 11.13 -11.10
CA SER A 126 1.65 11.23 -11.11
C SER A 126 2.22 12.53 -11.72
N SER A 127 1.37 13.40 -12.27
CA SER A 127 1.80 14.60 -13.01
C SER A 127 2.66 15.55 -12.19
N GLY A 128 2.21 15.89 -10.97
CA GLY A 128 2.97 16.74 -10.06
C GLY A 128 4.32 16.14 -9.70
N TYR A 129 4.39 14.81 -9.48
CA TYR A 129 5.64 14.12 -9.16
C TYR A 129 6.69 14.29 -10.25
N LEU A 130 6.32 14.07 -11.52
CA LEU A 130 7.25 14.21 -12.64
C LEU A 130 7.66 15.67 -12.85
N GLU A 131 6.72 16.61 -12.76
CA GLU A 131 7.02 18.04 -12.94
C GLU A 131 8.02 18.55 -11.88
N TYR A 132 7.78 18.25 -10.60
CA TYR A 132 8.69 18.67 -9.54
C TYR A 132 10.05 17.97 -9.63
N PHE A 133 10.10 16.71 -10.05
CA PHE A 133 11.34 15.99 -10.30
C PHE A 133 12.17 16.65 -11.41
N ARG A 134 11.55 16.96 -12.56
CA ARG A 134 12.20 17.66 -13.69
C ARG A 134 12.76 19.02 -13.31
N ASN A 135 12.04 19.73 -12.43
CA ASN A 135 12.46 21.03 -11.92
C ASN A 135 13.55 20.93 -10.82
N GLY A 136 14.00 19.72 -10.45
CA GLY A 136 14.99 19.49 -9.41
C GLY A 136 14.49 19.75 -7.99
N ASN A 137 13.19 19.96 -7.82
CA ASN A 137 12.56 20.34 -6.55
C ASN A 137 12.05 19.14 -5.75
N PHE A 138 12.15 17.93 -6.31
CA PHE A 138 11.61 16.73 -5.69
C PHE A 138 12.43 15.50 -6.07
N LYS A 139 12.70 14.65 -5.09
CA LYS A 139 13.37 13.36 -5.23
C LYS A 139 12.49 12.27 -4.64
N ILE A 140 12.78 11.01 -4.96
CA ILE A 140 12.07 9.89 -4.36
C ILE A 140 12.15 9.88 -2.82
N ALA A 141 13.28 10.33 -2.25
CA ALA A 141 13.44 10.41 -0.80
C ALA A 141 12.40 11.33 -0.17
N ASP A 142 11.97 12.38 -0.88
CA ASP A 142 10.91 13.28 -0.43
C ASP A 142 9.56 12.56 -0.43
N ALA A 143 9.25 11.78 -1.47
CA ALA A 143 8.05 10.94 -1.52
C ALA A 143 8.04 9.92 -0.38
N LYS A 144 9.13 9.16 -0.20
CA LYS A 144 9.30 8.18 0.88
C LYS A 144 9.11 8.82 2.27
N ASN A 145 9.54 10.07 2.44
CA ASN A 145 9.36 10.79 3.70
C ASN A 145 7.91 11.25 3.97
N ARG A 146 6.97 11.12 3.01
CA ARG A 146 5.58 11.53 3.15
C ARG A 146 4.64 10.48 3.74
N PHE A 147 5.12 9.30 4.15
CA PHE A 147 4.36 8.48 5.10
C PHE A 147 4.01 9.32 6.34
N CYS A 148 2.74 9.35 6.74
CA CYS A 148 2.25 10.34 7.71
C CYS A 148 2.95 10.21 9.08
N SER A 149 3.19 8.96 9.49
CA SER A 149 3.80 8.63 10.78
C SER A 149 4.89 7.57 10.73
N ILE A 150 5.08 6.84 9.62
CA ILE A 150 6.17 5.87 9.48
C ILE A 150 7.43 6.60 8.98
N ASP A 151 8.52 6.46 9.71
CA ASP A 151 9.86 6.84 9.24
C ASP A 151 10.37 5.78 8.26
N TYR A 152 10.39 6.12 6.97
CA TYR A 152 10.70 5.17 5.89
C TYR A 152 12.03 4.46 6.05
N VAL A 153 13.04 5.10 6.65
CA VAL A 153 14.36 4.48 6.80
C VAL A 153 14.36 3.42 7.90
N THR A 154 13.57 3.61 8.95
CA THR A 154 13.66 2.78 10.17
C THR A 154 12.44 1.92 10.43
N GLY A 155 11.34 2.13 9.71
CA GLY A 155 10.04 1.52 9.98
C GLY A 155 9.42 1.96 11.31
N GLN A 156 9.99 2.97 11.98
CA GLN A 156 9.51 3.41 13.29
C GLN A 156 8.45 4.49 13.16
N ILE A 157 7.51 4.50 14.11
CA ILE A 157 6.51 5.55 14.22
C ILE A 157 7.19 6.81 14.75
N LYS A 158 7.09 7.92 14.01
CA LYS A 158 7.66 9.23 14.34
C LYS A 158 6.74 10.35 13.89
N LEU A 159 6.73 11.44 14.65
CA LEU A 159 6.14 12.69 14.19
C LEU A 159 7.17 13.49 13.40
N LYS A 160 6.77 13.91 12.21
CA LYS A 160 7.57 14.72 11.29
C LYS A 160 7.12 16.18 11.40
N PRO A 161 7.97 17.16 11.04
CA PRO A 161 7.60 18.57 11.11
C PRO A 161 6.30 18.92 10.36
N HIS A 162 5.97 18.15 9.32
CA HIS A 162 4.80 18.34 8.46
C HIS A 162 3.73 17.26 8.63
N SER A 163 3.75 16.47 9.72
CA SER A 163 2.77 15.38 9.93
C SER A 163 1.31 15.86 9.89
N VAL A 164 0.99 17.04 10.43
CA VAL A 164 -0.37 17.60 10.36
C VAL A 164 -0.82 17.76 8.90
N GLN A 165 0.03 18.33 8.06
CA GLN A 165 -0.25 18.49 6.63
C GLN A 165 -0.37 17.13 5.93
N LEU A 166 0.51 16.16 6.23
CA LEU A 166 0.43 14.82 5.64
C LEU A 166 -0.89 14.13 5.96
N PHE A 167 -1.34 14.18 7.22
CA PHE A 167 -2.61 13.58 7.61
C PHE A 167 -3.81 14.26 6.94
N HIS A 168 -3.77 15.58 6.74
CA HIS A 168 -4.80 16.29 5.96
C HIS A 168 -4.88 15.83 4.51
N GLN A 169 -3.73 15.57 3.88
CA GLN A 169 -3.64 15.18 2.48
C GLN A 169 -3.89 13.68 2.26
N SER A 170 -3.66 12.88 3.31
CA SER A 170 -3.87 11.44 3.27
C SER A 170 -5.35 11.05 3.11
N SER A 171 -5.55 9.81 2.71
CA SER A 171 -6.85 9.15 2.50
C SER A 171 -7.79 9.18 3.70
N PHE A 172 -7.24 9.37 4.90
CA PHE A 172 -8.00 9.34 6.15
C PHE A 172 -8.45 10.74 6.63
N GLY A 173 -8.04 11.82 5.94
CA GLY A 173 -8.47 13.21 6.12
C GLY A 173 -9.15 13.53 7.46
N HIS A 174 -8.38 13.60 8.55
CA HIS A 174 -8.87 13.59 9.93
C HIS A 174 -9.47 14.91 10.43
N GLY A 175 -10.41 15.47 9.67
CA GLY A 175 -11.24 16.59 10.08
C GLY A 175 -10.99 17.89 9.30
N PRO A 176 -11.94 18.84 9.40
CA PRO A 176 -11.91 20.10 8.65
C PRO A 176 -10.88 21.10 9.17
N SER A 177 -10.28 20.86 10.34
CA SER A 177 -9.35 21.79 10.98
C SER A 177 -8.07 21.13 11.48
N ASP A 178 -6.99 21.92 11.53
CA ASP A 178 -5.71 21.52 12.12
C ASP A 178 -5.86 21.01 13.57
N ASN A 179 -6.84 21.51 14.33
CA ASN A 179 -7.05 21.11 15.71
C ASN A 179 -7.57 19.69 15.83
N ASP A 180 -8.45 19.28 14.90
CA ASP A 180 -8.98 17.91 14.85
C ASP A 180 -7.87 16.93 14.50
N VAL A 181 -7.05 17.26 13.49
CA VAL A 181 -5.89 16.45 13.11
C VAL A 181 -4.86 16.38 14.23
N LYS A 182 -4.59 17.48 14.93
CA LYS A 182 -3.69 17.46 16.11
C LYS A 182 -4.23 16.55 17.20
N LYS A 183 -5.52 16.66 17.53
CA LYS A 183 -6.15 15.78 18.52
C LYS A 183 -6.04 14.31 18.10
N PHE A 184 -6.30 14.01 16.83
CA PHE A 184 -6.11 12.68 16.26
C PHE A 184 -4.67 12.18 16.43
N ILE A 185 -3.67 13.00 16.10
CA ILE A 185 -2.25 12.66 16.27
C ILE A 185 -1.93 12.36 17.74
N GLU A 186 -2.44 13.17 18.67
CA GLU A 186 -2.24 12.98 20.11
C GLU A 186 -2.82 11.64 20.61
N GLU A 187 -4.00 11.26 20.11
CA GLU A 187 -4.71 10.07 20.57
C GLU A 187 -4.25 8.78 19.88
N GLN A 188 -3.92 8.84 18.59
CA GLN A 188 -3.75 7.65 17.74
C GLN A 188 -2.32 7.42 17.28
N VAL A 189 -1.44 8.44 17.30
CA VAL A 189 -0.07 8.32 16.79
C VAL A 189 0.96 8.49 17.91
N ARG A 190 0.83 9.55 18.71
CA ARG A 190 1.79 9.90 19.77
C ARG A 190 2.06 8.76 20.76
N PRO A 191 1.08 7.93 21.18
CA PRO A 191 1.32 6.82 22.11
C PRO A 191 2.30 5.76 21.57
N PHE A 192 2.46 5.69 20.25
CA PHE A 192 3.24 4.65 19.58
C PHE A 192 4.57 5.15 19.03
N ILE A 193 4.98 6.39 19.33
CA ILE A 193 6.29 6.90 18.87
C ILE A 193 7.42 5.97 19.34
N GLY A 194 8.30 5.62 18.41
CA GLY A 194 9.42 4.70 18.63
C GLY A 194 9.08 3.21 18.51
N TRP A 195 7.80 2.85 18.36
CA TRP A 195 7.40 1.49 17.98
C TRP A 195 7.74 1.26 16.51
N SER A 196 8.00 0.01 16.13
CA SER A 196 8.28 -0.36 14.73
C SER A 196 7.06 -1.02 14.11
N ILE A 197 6.84 -0.81 12.82
CA ILE A 197 5.87 -1.57 12.04
C ILE A 197 6.50 -2.90 11.58
N CYS A 198 5.72 -3.98 11.65
CA CYS A 198 6.10 -5.32 11.23
C CYS A 198 4.86 -6.12 10.85
N TRP A 199 5.03 -7.31 10.28
CA TRP A 199 3.93 -8.19 9.90
C TRP A 199 4.14 -9.61 10.39
N ASN A 200 3.05 -10.21 10.86
CA ASN A 200 3.01 -11.63 11.16
C ASN A 200 2.91 -12.38 9.83
N PRO A 201 3.81 -13.34 9.54
CA PRO A 201 3.78 -14.08 8.28
C PRO A 201 2.48 -14.87 8.08
N ASN A 202 1.76 -15.18 9.16
CA ASN A 202 0.47 -15.88 9.04
C ASN A 202 -0.64 -15.00 8.50
N ASP A 203 -0.47 -13.67 8.54
CA ASP A 203 -1.45 -12.68 8.09
C ASP A 203 -1.09 -12.13 6.69
N ILE A 204 0.00 -12.63 6.09
CA ILE A 204 0.42 -12.35 4.71
C ILE A 204 0.20 -13.64 3.89
N PRO A 205 -0.29 -13.54 2.64
CA PRO A 205 -0.37 -14.69 1.74
C PRO A 205 0.98 -15.39 1.53
N GLU A 206 0.95 -16.72 1.33
CA GLU A 206 2.17 -17.50 1.11
C GLU A 206 2.72 -17.31 -0.32
N SER A 207 1.88 -16.95 -1.29
CA SER A 207 2.28 -16.73 -2.68
C SER A 207 2.23 -15.26 -3.08
N ASN A 208 3.15 -14.88 -3.97
CA ASN A 208 3.18 -13.56 -4.58
C ASN A 208 1.92 -13.30 -5.44
N SER A 209 1.39 -14.31 -6.15
CA SER A 209 0.15 -14.16 -6.92
C SER A 209 -1.06 -13.77 -6.07
N GLU A 210 -1.18 -14.30 -4.85
CA GLU A 210 -2.21 -13.89 -3.91
C GLU A 210 -1.98 -12.45 -3.46
N ILE A 211 -0.74 -12.06 -3.14
CA ILE A 211 -0.39 -10.68 -2.80
C ILE A 211 -0.81 -9.72 -3.93
N TYR A 212 -0.46 -10.04 -5.18
CA TYR A 212 -0.74 -9.20 -6.35
C TYR A 212 -2.24 -9.06 -6.61
N SER A 213 -2.99 -10.15 -6.45
CA SER A 213 -4.44 -10.15 -6.60
C SER A 213 -5.09 -9.20 -5.59
N GLU A 214 -4.70 -9.28 -4.31
CA GLU A 214 -5.32 -8.50 -3.22
C GLU A 214 -4.93 -7.01 -3.22
N ILE A 215 -3.79 -6.65 -3.79
CA ILE A 215 -3.42 -5.23 -4.00
C ILE A 215 -4.07 -4.62 -5.26
N GLY A 216 -4.76 -5.42 -6.09
CA GLY A 216 -5.62 -4.92 -7.17
C GLY A 216 -5.37 -5.51 -8.56
N PHE A 217 -4.62 -6.62 -8.70
CA PHE A 217 -4.34 -7.27 -9.98
C PHE A 217 -5.01 -8.63 -10.14
N GLN A 218 -6.23 -8.76 -9.61
CA GLN A 218 -7.05 -9.97 -9.63
C GLN A 218 -7.43 -10.45 -11.05
N ASP A 219 -7.46 -9.54 -12.04
CA ASP A 219 -7.85 -9.85 -13.42
C ASP A 219 -6.70 -10.48 -14.23
N ILE A 220 -5.49 -10.53 -13.66
CA ILE A 220 -4.34 -11.20 -14.27
C ILE A 220 -4.44 -12.68 -13.93
N ASP A 221 -4.41 -13.54 -14.96
CA ASP A 221 -4.31 -14.98 -14.76
C ASP A 221 -2.88 -15.35 -14.35
N TRP A 222 -2.58 -15.14 -13.07
CA TRP A 222 -1.29 -15.47 -12.49
C TRP A 222 -0.94 -16.93 -12.66
N ASN A 223 -1.90 -17.86 -12.75
CA ASN A 223 -1.61 -19.27 -12.99
C ASN A 223 -1.07 -19.53 -14.40
N THR A 224 -1.46 -18.71 -15.39
CA THR A 224 -0.88 -18.79 -16.75
C THR A 224 0.50 -18.15 -16.86
N LEU A 225 0.83 -17.26 -15.92
CA LEU A 225 2.12 -16.58 -15.80
C LEU A 225 3.08 -17.30 -14.84
N GLU A 226 2.56 -18.02 -13.83
CA GLU A 226 3.27 -18.80 -12.83
C GLU A 226 3.38 -20.26 -13.28
N VAL A 227 4.38 -20.59 -14.10
CA VAL A 227 4.92 -21.95 -14.10
C VAL A 227 6.07 -21.99 -13.09
N SER A 228 5.72 -22.38 -11.86
CA SER A 228 6.59 -22.78 -10.74
C SER A 228 7.26 -21.70 -9.86
N ILE A 229 6.45 -20.95 -9.11
CA ILE A 229 6.86 -20.45 -7.78
C ILE A 229 6.31 -21.44 -6.73
N ARG A 230 7.15 -21.81 -5.75
CA ARG A 230 6.91 -22.88 -4.77
C ARG A 230 5.53 -22.75 -4.11
N THR A 231 4.60 -23.60 -4.50
CA THR A 231 3.28 -23.71 -3.87
C THR A 231 3.36 -24.67 -2.69
N SER A 232 3.18 -24.17 -1.47
CA SER A 232 2.51 -24.93 -0.42
C SER A 232 1.05 -24.49 -0.37
N LYS A 233 0.15 -25.45 -0.48
CA LYS A 233 -1.29 -25.25 -0.29
C LYS A 233 -1.61 -25.18 1.20
N THR A 234 -2.38 -24.17 1.61
CA THR A 234 -3.65 -24.31 2.34
C THR A 234 -4.35 -22.95 2.45
N ALA A 235 -5.65 -22.90 2.19
CA ALA A 235 -6.47 -21.70 2.39
C ALA A 235 -6.44 -21.30 3.87
N LYS A 236 -5.77 -20.18 4.18
CA LYS A 236 -5.98 -19.40 5.40
C LYS A 236 -6.97 -18.28 5.09
N GLU A 237 -7.68 -17.82 6.13
CA GLU A 237 -8.63 -16.70 6.03
C GLU A 237 -7.94 -15.51 5.35
N THR A 238 -8.50 -15.04 4.24
CA THR A 238 -7.93 -13.91 3.52
C THR A 238 -8.03 -12.65 4.39
N PRO A 239 -7.08 -11.71 4.31
CA PRO A 239 -7.14 -10.44 5.05
C PRO A 239 -8.49 -9.71 4.89
N HIS A 240 -9.14 -9.89 3.73
CA HIS A 240 -10.46 -9.36 3.42
C HIS A 240 -11.58 -9.97 4.27
N GLN A 241 -11.46 -11.24 4.67
CA GLN A 241 -12.40 -11.87 5.60
C GLN A 241 -12.34 -11.18 6.97
N SER A 242 -11.13 -10.88 7.47
CA SER A 242 -10.95 -10.13 8.73
C SER A 242 -11.52 -8.70 8.65
N VAL A 243 -11.35 -8.01 7.51
CA VAL A 243 -11.99 -6.72 7.24
C VAL A 243 -13.52 -6.87 7.29
N MET A 244 -14.07 -7.86 6.60
CA MET A 244 -15.50 -8.11 6.53
C MET A 244 -16.10 -8.48 7.89
N ASP A 245 -15.42 -9.31 8.68
CA ASP A 245 -15.88 -9.70 10.01
C ASP A 245 -15.94 -8.50 10.95
N CYS A 246 -14.91 -7.65 10.94
CA CYS A 246 -14.90 -6.40 11.70
C CYS A 246 -16.00 -5.43 11.22
N LEU A 247 -16.17 -5.32 9.90
CA LEU A 247 -17.16 -4.45 9.27
C LEU A 247 -18.59 -4.86 9.62
N LEU A 248 -18.93 -6.15 9.46
CA LEU A 248 -20.25 -6.70 9.73
C LEU A 248 -20.54 -6.78 11.24
N SER A 249 -19.51 -6.92 12.08
CA SER A 249 -19.66 -6.78 13.53
C SER A 249 -20.02 -5.34 13.93
N ALA A 250 -19.33 -4.34 13.35
CA ALA A 250 -19.54 -2.94 13.69
C ALA A 250 -20.81 -2.34 13.04
N TYR A 251 -21.18 -2.80 11.85
CA TYR A 251 -22.25 -2.31 10.98
C TYR A 251 -22.98 -3.47 10.26
N PRO A 252 -23.73 -4.31 10.99
CA PRO A 252 -24.37 -5.51 10.44
C PRO A 252 -25.44 -5.22 9.36
N ASN A 253 -26.04 -4.02 9.40
CA ASN A 253 -27.14 -3.63 8.50
C ASN A 253 -26.74 -2.53 7.50
N GLY A 254 -25.44 -2.26 7.34
CA GLY A 254 -24.94 -1.15 6.52
C GLY A 254 -24.59 0.12 7.31
N LYS A 255 -23.94 1.07 6.64
CA LYS A 255 -23.38 2.28 7.27
C LYS A 255 -24.41 3.36 7.60
N GLY A 256 -25.54 3.37 6.92
CA GLY A 256 -26.59 4.38 7.02
C GLY A 256 -26.06 5.81 6.91
N LYS A 257 -26.39 6.64 7.91
CA LYS A 257 -25.95 8.05 7.98
C LYS A 257 -24.54 8.24 8.56
N ALA A 258 -23.82 7.17 8.93
CA ALA A 258 -22.47 7.29 9.45
C ALA A 258 -21.51 7.89 8.40
N THR A 259 -20.68 8.83 8.86
CA THR A 259 -19.56 9.36 8.07
C THR A 259 -18.47 8.31 7.93
N TRP A 260 -17.67 8.41 6.87
CA TRP A 260 -16.54 7.49 6.66
C TRP A 260 -15.54 7.52 7.82
N GLU A 261 -15.27 8.70 8.38
CA GLU A 261 -14.44 8.85 9.57
C GLU A 261 -14.94 7.99 10.75
N THR A 262 -16.25 8.01 11.02
CA THR A 262 -16.84 7.19 12.08
C THR A 262 -16.73 5.70 11.78
N VAL A 263 -16.93 5.31 10.52
CA VAL A 263 -16.85 3.92 10.06
C VAL A 263 -15.42 3.40 10.21
N GLU A 264 -14.43 4.11 9.69
CA GLU A 264 -13.02 3.74 9.74
C GLU A 264 -12.53 3.64 11.19
N LEU A 265 -12.93 4.58 12.05
CA LEU A 265 -12.59 4.56 13.47
C LEU A 265 -13.16 3.34 14.20
N LYS A 266 -14.41 2.95 13.88
CA LYS A 266 -15.09 1.84 14.55
C LYS A 266 -14.66 0.47 14.03
N VAL A 267 -14.40 0.36 12.72
CA VAL A 267 -14.01 -0.88 12.04
C VAL A 267 -12.50 -1.10 12.14
N GLY A 268 -11.71 -0.03 12.29
CA GLY A 268 -10.26 -0.08 12.40
C GLY A 268 -9.54 -0.31 11.07
N TYR A 269 -10.25 -0.19 9.94
CA TYR A 269 -9.73 -0.33 8.57
C TYR A 269 -10.01 0.93 7.76
N SER A 270 -9.23 1.16 6.70
CA SER A 270 -9.45 2.29 5.80
C SER A 270 -10.74 2.13 5.01
N ARG A 271 -11.32 3.24 4.59
CA ARG A 271 -12.46 3.29 3.68
C ARG A 271 -12.17 2.45 2.44
N ARG A 272 -10.94 2.47 1.92
CA ARG A 272 -10.59 1.71 0.73
C ARG A 272 -10.52 0.22 1.00
N SER A 273 -9.90 -0.25 2.09
CA SER A 273 -9.91 -1.67 2.47
C SER A 273 -11.35 -2.17 2.64
N ILE A 274 -12.20 -1.35 3.28
CA ILE A 274 -13.62 -1.62 3.47
C ILE A 274 -14.37 -1.69 2.15
N VAL A 275 -14.21 -0.68 1.27
CA VAL A 275 -14.84 -0.64 -0.06
C VAL A 275 -14.37 -1.82 -0.92
N ARG A 276 -13.08 -2.16 -0.88
CA ARG A 276 -12.50 -3.27 -1.64
C ARG A 276 -13.08 -4.59 -1.17
N ALA A 277 -13.09 -4.84 0.14
CA ALA A 277 -13.68 -6.05 0.73
C ALA A 277 -15.19 -6.16 0.40
N LEU A 278 -15.93 -5.06 0.49
CA LEU A 278 -17.35 -5.02 0.11
C LEU A 278 -17.59 -5.29 -1.38
N LYS A 279 -16.74 -4.76 -2.27
CA LYS A 279 -16.84 -5.00 -3.71
C LYS A 279 -16.49 -6.43 -4.09
N GLN A 280 -15.49 -7.02 -3.45
CA GLN A 280 -15.12 -8.42 -3.68
C GLN A 280 -16.21 -9.41 -3.23
N ASN A 281 -17.07 -9.00 -2.30
CA ASN A 281 -18.20 -9.80 -1.81
C ASN A 281 -19.54 -9.41 -2.44
N ASP A 282 -19.57 -8.53 -3.43
CA ASP A 282 -20.80 -8.00 -4.06
C ASP A 282 -21.79 -7.34 -3.07
N LEU A 283 -21.29 -6.80 -1.95
CA LEU A 283 -22.09 -6.18 -0.89
C LEU A 283 -22.05 -4.65 -0.90
N TRP A 284 -21.24 -4.05 -1.76
CA TRP A 284 -20.99 -2.60 -1.74
C TRP A 284 -22.26 -1.75 -1.84
N GLU A 285 -23.11 -2.01 -2.84
CA GLU A 285 -24.28 -1.17 -3.10
C GLU A 285 -25.30 -1.27 -1.96
N ASP A 286 -25.59 -2.49 -1.51
CA ASP A 286 -26.55 -2.75 -0.44
C ASP A 286 -26.06 -2.24 0.92
N TRP A 287 -24.78 -2.45 1.25
CA TRP A 287 -24.21 -2.00 2.53
C TRP A 287 -24.05 -0.48 2.61
N ALA A 288 -23.78 0.18 1.49
CA ALA A 288 -23.64 1.64 1.44
C ALA A 288 -24.96 2.39 1.67
N VAL A 289 -26.09 1.77 1.28
CA VAL A 289 -27.45 2.33 1.40
C VAL A 289 -28.16 1.83 2.66
N GLY A 290 -27.88 0.60 3.09
CA GLY A 290 -28.41 0.01 4.33
C GLY A 290 -27.99 0.79 5.57
N GLY A 291 -28.79 0.76 6.63
CA GLY A 291 -28.49 1.45 7.88
C GLY A 291 -29.07 0.77 9.11
N GLN A 292 -28.50 1.09 10.27
CA GLN A 292 -29.14 0.84 11.55
C GLN A 292 -30.41 1.70 11.64
N ASN A 293 -31.56 1.07 11.86
CA ASN A 293 -32.76 1.75 12.37
C ASN A 293 -32.50 2.27 13.78
#